data_AF-A0A3S5DMX2-F1
#
_entry.id   AF-A0A3S5DMX2-F1
#
_cell.length_a   1.000
_cell.length_b   1.000
_cell.length_c   1.000
_cell.angle_alpha   90.00
_cell.angle_beta   90.00
_cell.angle_gamma   90.00
#
_symmetry.space_group_name_H-M   'P 1'
#
loop_
_entity.id
_entity.type
_entity.pdbx_description
1 polymer ?
#
loop_
_entity_poly.entity_id
_entity_poly.type
_entity_poly.pdbx_seq_one_letter_code
_entity_poly.pdbx_strand_id
1 'polypeptide(L)'
;MSDYCRYSRPRYGGNGYSVVQSFLLSPPLFSLIGGIFACKILAVLASSGSGAPGGVFTPTLFVGLSIGMFLGRIWGFWLPGSDEIAILLGLAGMATLLAATTHAPIMSTLMICEMTGEYQLLPGLLIACVVASVLSRTLRHDSIYRQHAAEH
;
A
#
# COMPACT_ATOMS: atom_id res chain seq x y z
N MET A 1 44.00 -1.05 16.49
CA MET A 1 43.60 -0.74 17.89
C MET A 1 42.29 0.05 17.90
N SER A 2 41.20 -0.47 17.32
CA SER A 2 39.83 0.04 17.57
C SER A 2 38.76 -0.94 17.05
N ASP A 3 38.93 -2.23 17.34
CA ASP A 3 38.09 -3.33 16.83
C ASP A 3 37.02 -3.84 17.81
N TYR A 4 36.59 -3.08 18.83
CA TYR A 4 35.76 -3.70 19.91
C TYR A 4 34.45 -3.03 20.31
N CYS A 5 34.02 -1.92 19.71
CA CYS A 5 32.94 -1.10 20.29
C CYS A 5 31.62 -1.00 19.48
N ARG A 6 31.15 -2.08 18.84
CA ARG A 6 29.79 -2.10 18.24
C ARG A 6 28.96 -3.38 18.47
N TYR A 7 29.35 -4.24 19.41
CA TYR A 7 28.55 -5.43 19.77
C TYR A 7 27.33 -5.12 20.68
N SER A 8 27.09 -3.87 21.07
CA SER A 8 26.07 -3.49 22.06
C SER A 8 24.96 -2.60 21.50
N ARG A 9 24.23 -3.05 20.46
CA ARG A 9 22.95 -2.43 20.09
C ARG A 9 21.82 -3.45 20.02
N PRO A 10 20.69 -3.22 20.72
CA PRO A 10 19.56 -4.14 20.76
C PRO A 10 19.01 -4.41 19.36
N ARG A 11 18.73 -5.68 19.10
CA ARG A 11 18.36 -6.33 17.83
C ARG A 11 16.97 -5.92 17.27
N TYR A 12 16.50 -4.69 17.54
CA TYR A 12 15.18 -4.19 17.11
C TYR A 12 15.30 -2.95 16.19
N GLY A 13 16.34 -2.91 15.35
CA GLY A 13 16.59 -1.81 14.40
C GLY A 13 17.01 -2.32 13.02
N GLY A 14 16.32 -3.33 12.49
CA GLY A 14 16.53 -3.84 11.13
C GLY A 14 15.58 -3.18 10.14
N ASN A 15 16.07 -2.79 8.96
CA ASN A 15 15.32 -2.22 7.81
C ASN A 15 14.26 -3.17 7.20
N GLY A 16 13.71 -4.13 7.96
CA GLY A 16 12.78 -5.16 7.46
C GLY A 16 13.42 -6.23 6.56
N TYR A 17 14.56 -5.94 5.92
CA TYR A 17 15.28 -6.88 5.05
C TYR A 17 15.65 -8.20 5.74
N SER A 18 16.03 -8.15 7.02
CA SER A 18 16.35 -9.34 7.82
C SER A 18 15.13 -10.21 8.08
N VAL A 19 13.92 -9.61 8.10
CA VAL A 19 12.65 -10.34 8.23
C VAL A 19 12.33 -11.01 6.91
N VAL A 20 12.42 -10.28 5.79
CA VAL A 20 12.21 -10.86 4.46
C VAL A 20 13.17 -12.04 4.21
N GLN A 21 14.44 -11.91 4.56
CA GLN A 21 15.44 -12.98 4.39
C GLN A 21 15.15 -14.22 5.25
N SER A 22 14.57 -14.05 6.44
CA SER A 22 14.20 -15.19 7.31
C SER A 22 12.90 -15.86 6.86
N PHE A 23 11.99 -15.12 6.20
CA PHE A 23 10.79 -15.68 5.57
C PHE A 23 11.10 -16.55 4.33
N LEU A 24 12.19 -16.27 3.60
CA LEU A 24 12.62 -17.09 2.47
C LEU A 24 13.28 -18.41 2.89
N LEU A 25 13.91 -18.47 4.08
CA LEU A 25 14.67 -19.63 4.54
C LEU A 25 13.83 -20.63 5.35
N SER A 26 12.73 -20.20 5.97
CA SER A 26 11.82 -21.09 6.69
C SER A 26 10.40 -20.50 6.67
N PRO A 27 9.44 -21.07 5.94
CA PRO A 27 8.08 -20.53 5.87
C PRO A 27 7.35 -20.74 7.21
N PRO A 28 7.01 -19.68 7.96
CA PRO A 28 6.27 -19.82 9.21
C PRO A 28 4.77 -20.03 8.94
N LEU A 29 4.09 -20.69 9.88
CA LEU A 29 2.66 -20.99 9.82
C LEU A 29 1.81 -19.76 9.43
N PHE A 30 0.77 -19.99 8.63
CA PHE A 30 -0.19 -19.02 8.11
C PHE A 30 -0.73 -18.00 9.16
N SER A 31 -0.78 -18.40 10.44
CA SER A 31 -1.18 -17.55 11.57
C SER A 31 -0.19 -16.42 11.90
N LEU A 32 1.11 -16.59 11.63
CA LEU A 32 2.14 -15.58 11.90
C LEU A 32 2.12 -14.47 10.84
N ILE A 33 1.80 -14.82 9.59
CA ILE A 33 1.65 -13.88 8.46
C ILE A 33 0.49 -12.93 8.73
N GLY A 34 -0.66 -13.44 9.17
CA GLY A 34 -1.80 -12.62 9.55
C GLY A 34 -1.50 -11.67 10.72
N GLY A 35 -0.81 -12.17 11.75
CA GLY A 35 -0.39 -11.36 12.91
C GLY A 35 0.60 -10.25 12.56
N ILE A 36 1.59 -10.54 11.72
CA ILE A 36 2.57 -9.55 11.24
C ILE A 36 1.89 -8.52 10.34
N PHE A 37 0.95 -8.93 9.49
CA PHE A 37 0.18 -8.03 8.63
C PHE A 37 -0.66 -7.04 9.46
N ALA A 38 -1.40 -7.53 10.46
CA ALA A 38 -2.18 -6.71 11.36
C ALA A 38 -1.30 -5.75 12.20
N CYS A 39 -0.17 -6.25 12.73
CA CYS A 39 0.78 -5.44 13.48
C CYS A 39 1.44 -4.37 12.62
N LYS A 40 1.70 -4.65 11.33
CA LYS A 40 2.26 -3.69 10.38
C LYS A 40 1.24 -2.63 9.99
N ILE A 41 -0.04 -2.98 9.85
CA ILE A 41 -1.13 -1.99 9.67
C ILE A 41 -1.24 -1.08 10.89
N LEU A 42 -1.19 -1.62 12.10
CA LEU A 42 -1.23 -0.82 13.33
C LEU A 42 0.02 0.08 13.49
N ALA A 43 1.20 -0.42 13.17
CA ALA A 43 2.44 0.37 13.19
C ALA A 43 2.44 1.49 12.12
N VAL A 44 1.82 1.22 10.98
CA VAL A 44 1.65 2.17 9.88
C VAL A 44 0.64 3.27 10.26
N LEU A 45 -0.50 2.91 10.87
CA LEU A 45 -1.47 3.86 11.41
C LEU A 45 -0.89 4.70 12.56
N ALA A 46 -0.09 4.09 13.44
CA ALA A 46 0.61 4.79 14.52
C ALA A 46 1.69 5.76 13.99
N SER A 47 2.40 5.38 12.92
CA SER A 47 3.39 6.25 12.26
C SER A 47 2.72 7.40 11.50
N SER A 48 1.52 7.20 10.93
CA SER A 48 0.74 8.25 10.27
C SER A 48 0.29 9.37 11.19
N GLY A 49 0.15 9.12 12.50
CA GLY A 49 -0.12 10.15 13.51
C GLY A 49 1.09 10.93 13.98
N SER A 50 2.32 10.52 13.61
CA SER A 50 3.58 11.04 14.18
C SER A 50 4.08 12.35 13.56
N GLY A 51 3.47 12.84 12.47
CA GLY A 51 3.92 14.07 11.80
C GLY A 51 5.26 13.96 11.07
N ALA A 52 5.77 12.75 10.82
CA ALA A 52 6.95 12.55 9.98
C ALA A 52 6.67 13.03 8.54
N PRO A 53 7.63 13.71 7.86
CA PRO A 53 7.43 14.19 6.50
C PRO A 53 7.21 12.99 5.56
N GLY A 54 5.95 12.73 5.20
CA GLY A 54 5.50 11.55 4.45
C GLY A 54 4.30 10.78 5.05
N GLY A 55 3.79 11.22 6.20
CA GLY A 55 2.92 10.48 7.15
C GLY A 55 1.77 9.61 6.63
N VAL A 56 1.16 9.86 5.47
CA VAL A 56 0.04 9.03 4.94
C VAL A 56 0.33 8.35 3.60
N PHE A 57 1.46 8.67 2.99
CA PHE A 57 1.77 8.25 1.62
C PHE A 57 2.15 6.77 1.53
N THR A 58 3.23 6.37 2.22
CA THR A 58 3.70 4.97 2.30
C THR A 58 2.65 3.99 2.88
N PRO A 59 1.87 4.35 3.92
CA PRO A 59 0.72 3.57 4.38
C PRO A 59 -0.24 3.18 3.27
N THR A 60 -0.67 4.18 2.51
CA THR A 60 -1.68 4.04 1.46
C THR A 60 -1.16 3.16 0.33
N LEU A 61 0.10 3.31 -0.04
CA LEU A 61 0.75 2.43 -1.00
C LEU A 61 0.79 0.97 -0.52
N PHE A 62 1.17 0.72 0.73
CA PHE A 62 1.26 -0.65 1.26
C PHE A 62 -0.12 -1.32 1.32
N VAL A 63 -1.14 -0.60 1.77
CA VAL A 63 -2.52 -1.10 1.83
C VAL A 63 -3.06 -1.37 0.42
N GLY A 64 -2.87 -0.43 -0.50
CA GLY A 64 -3.29 -0.57 -1.90
C GLY A 64 -2.65 -1.77 -2.59
N LEU A 65 -1.33 -1.94 -2.41
CA LEU A 65 -0.59 -3.10 -2.94
C LEU A 65 -1.15 -4.41 -2.37
N SER A 66 -1.34 -4.47 -1.06
CA SER A 66 -1.77 -5.69 -0.38
C SER A 66 -3.16 -6.13 -0.82
N ILE A 67 -4.09 -5.18 -0.95
CA ILE A 67 -5.45 -5.46 -1.44
C ILE A 67 -5.41 -5.90 -2.90
N GLY A 68 -4.65 -5.21 -3.74
CA GLY A 68 -4.52 -5.55 -5.16
C GLY A 68 -3.90 -6.93 -5.39
N MET A 69 -2.82 -7.26 -4.67
CA MET A 69 -2.19 -8.58 -4.74
C MET A 69 -3.10 -9.69 -4.21
N PHE A 70 -3.88 -9.42 -3.16
CA PHE A 70 -4.85 -10.38 -2.63
C PHE A 70 -5.94 -10.70 -3.66
N LEU A 71 -6.53 -9.67 -4.28
CA LEU A 71 -7.51 -9.82 -5.35
C LEU A 71 -6.91 -10.54 -6.56
N GLY A 72 -5.69 -10.19 -6.95
CA GLY A 72 -5.01 -10.85 -8.07
C GLY A 72 -4.65 -12.31 -7.81
N ARG A 73 -4.31 -12.70 -6.58
CA ARG A 73 -4.16 -14.11 -6.23
C ARG A 73 -5.48 -14.88 -6.20
N ILE A 74 -6.57 -14.24 -5.77
CA ILE A 74 -7.91 -14.85 -5.80
C ILE A 74 -8.31 -15.14 -7.26
N TRP A 75 -8.13 -14.18 -8.17
CA TRP A 75 -8.42 -14.39 -9.60
C TRP A 75 -7.42 -15.32 -10.28
N GLY A 76 -6.15 -15.27 -9.88
CA GLY A 76 -5.10 -16.15 -10.38
C GLY A 76 -5.30 -17.63 -10.03
N PHE A 77 -6.17 -17.97 -9.08
CA PHE A 77 -6.52 -19.36 -8.80
C PHE A 77 -7.24 -20.05 -9.98
N TRP A 78 -7.77 -19.26 -10.92
CA TRP A 78 -8.53 -19.75 -12.07
C TRP A 78 -7.76 -19.70 -13.40
N LEU A 79 -6.61 -19.01 -13.46
CA LEU A 79 -5.83 -18.84 -14.70
C LEU A 79 -4.33 -19.15 -14.50
N PRO A 80 -3.69 -19.89 -15.43
CA PRO A 80 -2.22 -20.01 -15.44
C PRO A 80 -1.59 -18.65 -15.75
N GLY A 81 -0.63 -18.20 -14.93
CA GLY A 81 -0.03 -16.84 -14.99
C GLY A 81 -0.37 -15.92 -13.81
N SER A 82 -0.77 -16.49 -12.67
CA SER A 82 -1.29 -15.77 -11.50
C SER A 82 -0.37 -14.69 -10.93
N ASP A 83 0.95 -14.83 -11.04
CA ASP A 83 1.89 -13.91 -10.40
C ASP A 83 2.01 -12.57 -11.14
N GLU A 84 2.00 -12.55 -12.47
CA GLU A 84 1.99 -11.29 -13.25
C GLU A 84 0.69 -10.52 -13.04
N ILE A 85 -0.44 -11.22 -13.02
CA ILE A 85 -1.75 -10.64 -12.77
C ILE A 85 -1.84 -10.07 -11.34
N ALA A 86 -1.26 -10.77 -10.35
CA ALA A 86 -1.21 -10.28 -8.97
C ALA A 86 -0.34 -9.03 -8.82
N ILE A 87 0.79 -8.95 -9.54
CA ILE A 87 1.64 -7.76 -9.54
C ILE A 87 0.90 -6.58 -10.20
N LEU A 88 0.30 -6.79 -11.38
CA LEU A 88 -0.48 -5.76 -12.08
C LEU A 88 -1.62 -5.20 -11.24
N LEU A 89 -2.41 -6.07 -10.60
CA LEU A 89 -3.48 -5.66 -9.69
C LEU A 89 -2.94 -4.99 -8.43
N GLY A 90 -1.79 -5.43 -7.93
CA GLY A 90 -1.06 -4.76 -6.85
C GLY A 90 -0.70 -3.32 -7.20
N LEU A 91 -0.09 -3.08 -8.36
CA LEU A 91 0.27 -1.75 -8.84
C LEU A 91 -0.96 -0.86 -9.08
N ALA A 92 -2.02 -1.43 -9.65
CA ALA A 92 -3.30 -0.74 -9.79
C ALA A 92 -3.90 -0.35 -8.44
N GLY A 93 -3.86 -1.25 -7.45
CA GLY A 93 -4.31 -0.99 -6.08
C GLY A 93 -3.54 0.13 -5.40
N MET A 94 -2.21 0.17 -5.57
CA MET A 94 -1.38 1.28 -5.09
C MET A 94 -1.78 2.62 -5.69
N ALA A 95 -1.88 2.68 -7.02
CA ALA A 95 -2.14 3.91 -7.76
C ALA A 95 -3.55 4.46 -7.46
N THR A 96 -4.55 3.58 -7.47
CA THR A 96 -5.96 3.95 -7.26
C THR A 96 -6.24 4.40 -5.82
N LEU A 97 -5.67 3.73 -4.82
CA LEU A 97 -5.86 4.14 -3.41
C LEU A 97 -5.19 5.48 -3.13
N LEU A 98 -4.02 5.72 -3.73
CA LEU A 98 -3.34 7.00 -3.64
C LEU A 98 -4.12 8.12 -4.36
N ALA A 99 -4.67 7.83 -5.54
CA ALA A 99 -5.50 8.76 -6.30
C ALA A 99 -6.83 9.09 -5.58
N ALA A 100 -7.41 8.10 -4.88
CA ALA A 100 -8.64 8.26 -4.12
C ALA A 100 -8.46 9.13 -2.86
N THR A 101 -7.29 9.04 -2.21
CA THR A 101 -6.96 9.81 -1.00
C THR A 101 -6.47 11.21 -1.31
N THR A 102 -5.64 11.39 -2.34
CA THR A 102 -5.06 12.68 -2.71
C THR A 102 -5.92 13.49 -3.69
N HIS A 103 -6.91 12.85 -4.32
CA HIS A 103 -7.71 13.42 -5.41
C HIS A 103 -6.87 13.95 -6.59
N ALA A 104 -5.64 13.44 -6.77
CA ALA A 104 -4.69 13.84 -7.80
C ALA A 104 -4.29 12.65 -8.70
N PRO A 105 -5.19 12.16 -9.57
CA PRO A 105 -5.01 10.90 -10.31
C PRO A 105 -3.79 10.89 -11.25
N ILE A 106 -3.46 12.03 -11.87
CA ILE A 106 -2.29 12.16 -12.74
C ILE A 106 -1.00 12.00 -11.91
N MET A 107 -0.91 12.72 -10.79
CA MET A 107 0.26 12.67 -9.91
C MET A 107 0.45 11.27 -9.32
N SER A 108 -0.63 10.63 -8.85
CA SER A 108 -0.56 9.27 -8.29
C SER A 108 -0.10 8.24 -9.33
N THR A 109 -0.63 8.32 -10.55
CA THR A 109 -0.25 7.41 -11.64
C THR A 109 1.22 7.58 -12.01
N LEU A 110 1.66 8.82 -12.25
CA LEU A 110 3.06 9.10 -12.58
C LEU A 110 4.01 8.63 -11.48
N MET A 111 3.67 8.85 -10.21
CA MET A 111 4.49 8.41 -9.10
C MET A 111 4.69 6.89 -9.07
N ILE A 112 3.64 6.10 -9.34
CA ILE A 112 3.77 4.65 -9.41
C ILE A 112 4.59 4.22 -10.63
N CYS A 113 4.40 4.86 -11.79
CA CYS A 113 5.22 4.60 -12.97
C CYS A 113 6.70 4.90 -12.73
N GLU A 114 7.03 6.03 -12.09
CA GLU A 114 8.41 6.38 -11.72
C GLU A 114 9.01 5.38 -10.73
N MET A 115 8.24 4.92 -9.74
CA MET A 115 8.71 3.94 -8.76
C MET A 115 8.90 2.53 -9.33
N THR A 116 8.13 2.15 -10.36
CA THR A 116 8.15 0.81 -10.95
C THR A 116 8.99 0.72 -12.22
N GLY A 117 9.20 1.84 -12.92
CA GLY A 117 9.85 1.90 -14.23
C GLY A 117 8.98 1.48 -15.41
N GLU A 118 7.72 1.11 -15.18
CA GLU A 118 6.82 0.50 -16.18
C GLU A 118 5.83 1.51 -16.76
N TYR A 119 6.29 2.28 -17.75
CA TYR A 119 5.47 3.29 -18.44
C TYR A 119 4.43 2.70 -19.41
N GLN A 120 4.55 1.43 -19.78
CA GLN A 120 3.58 0.75 -20.64
C GLN A 120 2.19 0.68 -19.99
N LEU A 121 2.15 0.65 -18.65
CA LEU A 121 0.93 0.55 -17.85
C LEU A 121 0.27 1.90 -17.55
N LEU A 122 0.95 3.00 -17.89
CA LEU A 122 0.51 4.37 -17.61
C LEU A 122 -0.93 4.68 -18.06
N PRO A 123 -1.34 4.43 -19.32
CA PRO A 123 -2.70 4.77 -19.74
C PRO A 123 -3.76 3.95 -19.01
N GLY A 124 -3.48 2.67 -18.70
CA GLY A 124 -4.41 1.81 -17.95
C GLY A 124 -4.56 2.25 -16.49
N LEU A 125 -3.45 2.56 -15.83
CA LEU A 125 -3.43 3.06 -14.46
C LEU A 125 -4.12 4.43 -14.35
N LEU A 126 -3.93 5.31 -15.33
CA LEU A 126 -4.56 6.63 -15.34
C LEU A 126 -6.10 6.50 -15.31
N ILE A 127 -6.66 5.64 -16.16
CA ILE A 127 -8.12 5.41 -16.22
C ILE A 127 -8.61 4.88 -14.87
N ALA A 128 -7.93 3.87 -14.31
CA ALA A 128 -8.29 3.31 -13.02
C ALA A 128 -8.25 4.37 -11.90
N CYS A 129 -7.20 5.20 -11.86
CA CYS A 129 -7.04 6.29 -10.90
C CYS A 129 -8.13 7.35 -11.04
N VAL A 130 -8.50 7.74 -12.26
CA VAL A 130 -9.59 8.70 -12.50
C VAL A 130 -10.92 8.15 -11.98
N VAL A 131 -11.24 6.88 -12.29
CA VAL A 131 -12.46 6.23 -11.79
C VAL A 131 -12.46 6.20 -10.26
N ALA A 132 -11.35 5.82 -9.63
CA ALA A 132 -11.22 5.80 -8.17
C ALA A 132 -11.35 7.19 -7.54
N SER A 133 -10.75 8.23 -8.14
CA SER A 133 -10.87 9.61 -7.69
C SER A 133 -12.30 10.14 -7.82
N VAL A 134 -13.00 9.82 -8.92
CA VAL A 134 -14.41 10.19 -9.13
C VAL A 134 -15.30 9.50 -8.10
N LEU A 135 -15.12 8.19 -7.90
CA LEU A 135 -15.88 7.42 -6.91
C LEU A 135 -15.64 7.92 -5.48
N SER A 136 -14.41 8.27 -5.14
CA SER A 136 -14.06 8.87 -3.84
C SER A 136 -14.78 10.22 -3.64
N ARG A 137 -14.88 11.03 -4.70
CA ARG A 137 -15.61 12.31 -4.67
C ARG A 137 -17.12 12.13 -4.54
N THR A 138 -17.72 11.16 -5.25
CA THR A 138 -19.17 10.91 -5.15
C THR A 138 -19.55 10.38 -3.78
N LEU A 139 -18.77 9.45 -3.20
CA LEU A 139 -19.01 8.91 -1.87
C LEU A 139 -18.86 9.97 -0.75
N ARG A 140 -18.01 10.98 -0.92
CA ARG A 140 -17.89 12.10 0.04
C ARG A 140 -18.99 13.15 -0.09
N HIS A 141 -19.67 13.25 -1.23
CA HIS A 141 -20.71 14.26 -1.45
C HIS A 141 -22.01 13.96 -0.68
N ASP A 142 -22.29 12.68 -0.39
CA ASP A 142 -23.48 12.26 0.35
C ASP A 142 -23.41 12.55 1.87
N SER A 143 -22.22 12.75 2.46
CA SER A 143 -22.09 12.85 3.93
C SER A 143 -22.14 14.27 4.50
N ILE A 144 -21.85 15.31 3.72
CA ILE A 144 -21.75 16.70 4.24
C ILE A 144 -23.07 17.48 4.08
N TYR A 145 -23.83 17.24 3.00
CA TYR A 145 -24.99 18.08 2.67
C TYR A 145 -26.25 17.76 3.49
N ARG A 146 -26.33 16.58 4.12
CA ARG A 146 -27.48 16.24 5.00
C ARG A 146 -27.36 16.76 6.44
N GLN A 147 -26.18 17.19 6.88
CA GLN A 147 -26.03 17.67 8.27
C GLN A 147 -26.40 19.14 8.46
N HIS A 148 -26.32 19.99 7.42
CA HIS A 148 -26.60 21.43 7.55
C HIS A 148 -28.03 21.84 7.16
N ALA A 149 -28.86 20.92 6.67
CA ALA A 149 -30.28 21.18 6.38
C ALA A 149 -31.23 20.76 7.53
N ALA A 150 -30.68 20.26 8.65
CA ALA A 150 -31.41 19.88 9.85
C ALA A 150 -31.16 20.81 11.04
N GLU A 151 -30.37 21.86 10.86
CA GLU A 151 -30.26 22.97 11.82
C GLU A 151 -31.06 24.14 11.27
N HIS A 152 -32.33 24.16 11.69
CA HIS A 152 -33.10 25.39 11.82
C HIS A 152 -32.40 26.39 12.74
#